data_AF-A0A9Q0VLN6-F1
#
_entry.id   AF-A0A9Q0VLN6-F1
#
_cell.length_a   1.000
_cell.length_b   1.000
_cell.length_c   1.000
_cell.angle_alpha   90.00
_cell.angle_beta   90.00
_cell.angle_gamma   90.00
#
_symmetry.space_group_name_H-M   'P 1'
#
loop_
_entity.id
_entity.type
_entity.pdbx_description
1 polymer ?
#
loop_
_entity_poly.entity_id
_entity_poly.type
_entity_poly.pdbx_seq_one_letter_code
_entity_poly.pdbx_strand_id
1 'polypeptide(L)'
;MTHFLFMRPGSVFIQVIPLGTEWAADAYYGEPARKLGLKYIGYQILPRESSLYDKYDKNDPVLRDPRSVSNKGWQYTKSIYLANQNVRLNLRRFQRRLLRAYRYSIAKLNS
;
A
#
# COMPACT_ATOMS: atom_id res chain seq x y z
N MET A 1 -9.12 14.36 5.52
CA MET A 1 -9.34 13.43 4.39
C MET A 1 -9.47 14.24 3.10
N THR A 2 -8.34 14.71 2.55
CA THR A 2 -8.31 15.62 1.39
C THR A 2 -7.43 15.12 0.25
N HIS A 3 -6.87 13.91 0.37
CA HIS A 3 -5.86 13.39 -0.56
C HIS A 3 -6.35 13.25 -2.01
N PHE A 4 -7.66 13.22 -2.25
CA PHE A 4 -8.25 13.04 -3.58
C PHE A 4 -8.88 14.30 -4.18
N LEU A 5 -8.96 15.41 -3.44
CA LEU A 5 -9.76 16.59 -3.83
C LEU A 5 -9.36 17.16 -5.21
N PHE A 6 -8.08 17.05 -5.57
CA PHE A 6 -7.53 17.59 -6.82
C PHE A 6 -7.25 16.51 -7.89
N MET A 7 -7.62 15.26 -7.63
CA MET A 7 -7.41 14.18 -8.58
C MET A 7 -8.57 14.12 -9.59
N ARG A 8 -8.24 14.14 -10.88
CA ARG A 8 -9.23 13.99 -11.94
C ARG A 8 -9.72 12.53 -12.01
N PRO A 9 -11.03 12.26 -12.13
CA PRO A 9 -11.53 10.92 -12.45
C PRO A 9 -10.80 10.31 -13.65
N GLY A 10 -10.54 9.01 -13.61
CA GLY A 10 -9.68 8.33 -14.59
C GLY A 10 -8.17 8.47 -14.33
N SER A 11 -7.74 9.25 -13.34
CA SER A 11 -6.32 9.25 -12.92
C SER A 11 -5.97 7.98 -12.14
N VAL A 12 -4.69 7.62 -12.13
CA VAL A 12 -4.17 6.49 -11.36
C VAL A 12 -3.69 6.96 -9.98
N PHE A 13 -4.10 6.26 -8.92
CA PHE A 13 -3.59 6.46 -7.56
C PHE A 13 -2.81 5.22 -7.13
N ILE A 14 -1.50 5.38 -6.94
CA ILE A 14 -0.63 4.29 -6.46
C ILE A 14 -0.33 4.52 -4.99
N GLN A 15 -0.61 3.52 -4.15
CA GLN A 15 -0.30 3.57 -2.73
C GLN A 15 0.74 2.51 -2.38
N VAL A 16 1.81 2.90 -1.68
CA VAL A 16 2.69 1.95 -1.00
C VAL A 16 1.99 1.47 0.27
N ILE A 17 1.81 0.16 0.41
CA ILE A 17 1.08 -0.46 1.52
C ILE A 17 2.09 -1.19 2.41
N PRO A 18 2.38 -0.66 3.61
CA PRO A 18 3.21 -1.34 4.60
C PRO A 18 2.61 -2.67 5.06
N LEU A 19 3.46 -3.56 5.63
CA LEU A 19 2.98 -4.82 6.22
C LEU A 19 1.87 -4.57 7.24
N GLY A 20 0.87 -5.47 7.30
CA GLY A 20 -0.17 -5.43 8.33
C GLY A 20 -1.19 -4.29 8.18
N THR A 21 -1.07 -3.43 7.16
CA THR A 21 -1.94 -2.26 6.95
C THR A 21 -2.88 -2.39 5.75
N GLU A 22 -3.00 -3.57 5.15
CA GLU A 22 -3.80 -3.79 3.93
C GLU A 22 -5.26 -3.35 4.08
N TRP A 23 -5.91 -3.78 5.17
CA TRP A 23 -7.30 -3.39 5.46
C TRP A 23 -7.44 -1.87 5.59
N ALA A 24 -6.52 -1.21 6.31
CA ALA A 24 -6.56 0.23 6.51
C ALA A 24 -6.30 0.98 5.19
N ALA A 25 -5.36 0.51 4.38
CA ALA A 25 -5.08 1.08 3.08
C ALA A 25 -6.31 1.01 2.16
N ASP A 26 -7.00 -0.13 2.13
CA ASP A 26 -8.21 -0.27 1.32
C ASP A 26 -9.38 0.56 1.86
N ALA A 27 -9.64 0.52 3.17
CA ALA A 27 -10.74 1.25 3.80
C ALA A 27 -10.58 2.78 3.68
N TYR A 28 -9.37 3.31 3.87
CA TYR A 28 -9.13 4.76 3.87
C TYR A 28 -8.80 5.34 2.50
N TYR A 29 -8.24 4.54 1.59
CA TYR A 29 -7.78 5.05 0.29
C TYR A 29 -8.28 4.22 -0.90
N GLY A 30 -8.29 2.90 -0.79
CA GLY A 30 -8.71 2.01 -1.89
C GLY A 30 -10.16 2.21 -2.31
N GLU A 31 -11.09 1.95 -1.39
CA GLU A 31 -12.53 2.12 -1.60
C GLU A 31 -12.90 3.55 -1.97
N PRO A 32 -12.45 4.59 -1.23
CA PRO A 32 -12.73 5.98 -1.61
C PRO A 32 -12.19 6.36 -3.00
N ALA A 33 -10.96 5.95 -3.35
CA ALA A 33 -10.39 6.25 -4.67
C ALA A 33 -11.22 5.63 -5.81
N ARG A 34 -11.66 4.37 -5.66
CA ARG A 34 -12.53 3.71 -6.64
C ARG A 34 -13.87 4.44 -6.79
N LYS A 35 -14.50 4.84 -5.68
CA LYS A 35 -15.76 5.59 -5.68
C LYS A 35 -15.66 6.94 -6.37
N LEU A 36 -14.49 7.59 -6.31
CA LEU A 36 -14.19 8.85 -7.01
C LEU A 36 -13.74 8.64 -8.46
N GLY A 37 -13.85 7.42 -9.00
CA GLY A 37 -13.49 7.11 -10.38
C GLY A 37 -11.98 7.04 -10.65
N LEU A 38 -11.16 6.93 -9.60
CA LEU A 38 -9.71 6.76 -9.75
C LEU A 38 -9.35 5.29 -9.96
N LYS A 39 -8.29 5.04 -10.72
CA LYS A 39 -7.69 3.71 -10.83
C LYS A 39 -6.74 3.47 -9.65
N TYR A 40 -7.23 2.80 -8.61
CA TYR A 40 -6.42 2.43 -7.45
C TYR A 40 -5.44 1.29 -7.76
N ILE A 41 -4.17 1.45 -7.37
CA ILE A 41 -3.13 0.41 -7.43
C ILE A 41 -2.40 0.34 -6.08
N GLY A 42 -2.65 -0.72 -5.32
CA GLY A 42 -1.89 -1.03 -4.11
C GLY A 42 -0.55 -1.70 -4.44
N TYR A 43 0.54 -1.13 -3.93
CA TYR A 43 1.86 -1.76 -3.88
C TYR A 43 2.11 -2.29 -2.47
N GLN A 44 1.66 -3.53 -2.22
CA GLN A 44 1.98 -4.23 -0.99
C GLN A 44 3.45 -4.64 -0.98
N ILE A 45 4.15 -4.16 0.04
CA ILE A 45 5.56 -4.43 0.23
C ILE A 45 5.75 -5.89 0.68
N LEU A 46 6.92 -6.44 0.41
CA LEU A 46 7.37 -7.70 0.98
C LEU A 46 8.06 -7.44 2.32
N PRO A 47 8.16 -8.46 3.19
CA PRO A 47 8.90 -8.35 4.45
C PRO A 47 10.30 -7.75 4.27
N ARG A 48 11.05 -8.19 3.26
CA ARG A 48 12.41 -7.69 2.95
C ARG A 48 12.51 -6.21 2.57
N GLU A 49 11.40 -5.57 2.22
CA GLU A 49 11.34 -4.13 1.96
C GLU A 49 11.04 -3.31 3.22
N SER A 50 10.75 -3.98 4.34
CA SER A 50 10.46 -3.35 5.62
C SER A 50 11.69 -3.37 6.53
N SER A 51 11.94 -2.28 7.25
CA SER A 51 12.93 -2.27 8.34
C SER A 51 12.60 -3.27 9.45
N LEU A 52 11.36 -3.76 9.53
CA LEU A 52 10.96 -4.80 10.49
C LEU A 52 11.70 -6.12 10.22
N TYR A 53 12.11 -6.38 8.97
CA TYR A 53 12.88 -7.56 8.60
C TYR A 53 14.21 -7.67 9.33
N ASP A 54 14.81 -6.53 9.68
CA ASP A 54 16.08 -6.44 10.38
C ASP A 54 15.88 -6.46 11.92
N LYS A 55 14.65 -6.27 12.40
CA LYS A 55 14.32 -6.12 13.84
C LYS A 55 13.70 -7.38 14.46
N TYR A 56 12.95 -8.15 13.68
CA TYR A 56 12.21 -9.32 14.14
C TYR A 56 12.80 -10.61 13.59
N ASP A 57 12.59 -11.72 14.30
CA ASP A 57 12.96 -13.03 13.79
C ASP A 57 12.18 -13.34 12.50
N LYS A 58 12.79 -14.09 11.58
CA LYS A 58 12.19 -14.45 10.28
C LYS A 58 10.90 -15.26 10.40
N ASN A 59 10.68 -15.93 11.53
CA ASN A 59 9.48 -16.69 11.84
C ASN A 59 8.50 -15.92 12.73
N ASP A 60 8.84 -14.69 13.13
CA ASP A 60 7.95 -13.86 13.94
C ASP A 60 6.65 -13.54 13.17
N PRO A 61 5.47 -13.64 13.82
CA PRO A 61 4.19 -13.28 13.22
C PRO A 61 4.16 -11.87 12.62
N VAL A 62 4.95 -10.92 13.14
CA VAL A 62 5.06 -9.57 12.57
C VAL A 62 5.51 -9.58 11.10
N LEU A 63 6.29 -10.59 10.70
CA LEU A 63 6.76 -10.76 9.32
C LEU A 63 5.99 -11.84 8.55
N ARG A 64 5.65 -12.95 9.21
CA ARG A 64 5.02 -14.11 8.56
C ARG A 64 3.50 -14.03 8.44
N ASP A 65 2.85 -13.47 9.46
CA ASP A 65 1.41 -13.32 9.47
C ASP A 65 1.01 -11.96 10.05
N PRO A 66 1.29 -10.86 9.32
CA PRO A 66 0.96 -9.53 9.81
C PRO A 66 -0.52 -9.33 10.10
N ARG A 67 -1.40 -10.13 9.48
CA ARG A 67 -2.85 -10.05 9.66
C ARG A 67 -3.27 -10.53 11.04
N SER A 68 -2.71 -11.63 11.56
CA SER A 68 -3.01 -12.05 12.94
C SER A 68 -2.52 -11.04 13.97
N VAL A 69 -1.42 -10.35 13.68
CA VAL A 69 -0.96 -9.22 14.51
C VAL A 69 -1.94 -8.06 14.46
N SER A 70 -2.42 -7.70 13.28
CA SER A 70 -3.39 -6.60 13.11
C SER A 70 -4.74 -6.89 13.76
N ASN A 71 -5.13 -8.17 13.87
CA ASN A 71 -6.34 -8.61 14.56
C ASN A 71 -6.29 -8.38 16.09
N LYS A 72 -5.11 -8.15 16.67
CA LYS A 72 -4.97 -7.79 18.10
C LYS A 72 -5.44 -6.36 18.41
N GLY A 73 -5.78 -5.57 17.39
CA GLY A 73 -6.38 -4.25 17.52
C GLY A 73 -5.52 -3.12 16.96
N TRP A 74 -6.18 -2.01 16.66
CA TRP A 74 -5.59 -0.88 15.94
C TRP A 74 -4.37 -0.25 16.62
N GLN A 75 -4.35 -0.17 17.95
CA GLN A 75 -3.22 0.41 18.69
C GLN A 75 -1.93 -0.40 18.46
N TYR A 76 -2.03 -1.73 18.43
CA TYR A 76 -0.90 -2.61 18.19
C TYR A 76 -0.41 -2.48 16.75
N THR A 77 -1.34 -2.51 15.79
CA THR A 77 -1.07 -2.29 14.36
C THR A 77 -0.35 -0.96 14.13
N LYS A 78 -0.85 0.13 14.74
CA LYS A 78 -0.27 1.46 14.61
C LYS A 78 1.15 1.52 15.17
N SER A 79 1.35 0.97 16.37
CA SER A 79 2.67 0.95 17.02
C SER A 79 3.71 0.22 16.17
N ILE A 80 3.40 -0.97 15.67
CA ILE A 80 4.37 -1.78 14.91
C ILE A 80 4.52 -1.28 13.48
N TYR A 81 3.41 -1.21 12.74
CA TYR A 81 3.45 -1.09 11.29
C TYR A 81 3.35 0.35 10.77
N LEU A 82 2.83 1.29 11.56
CA LEU A 82 2.73 2.70 11.14
C LEU A 82 3.83 3.57 11.78
N ALA A 83 4.17 3.34 13.04
CA ALA A 83 5.17 4.16 13.74
C ALA A 83 6.61 3.63 13.59
N ASN A 84 6.81 2.30 13.52
CA ASN A 84 8.13 1.69 13.66
C ASN A 84 8.66 0.97 12.40
N GLN A 85 8.01 1.20 11.26
CA GLN A 85 8.31 0.57 9.98
C GLN A 85 8.73 1.62 8.95
N ASN A 86 9.97 1.51 8.48
CA ASN A 86 10.46 2.22 7.30
C ASN A 86 10.42 1.30 6.09
N VAL A 87 10.09 1.84 4.92
CA VAL A 87 9.99 1.10 3.67
C VAL A 87 11.17 1.42 2.76
N ARG A 88 11.91 0.39 2.35
CA ARG A 88 12.91 0.40 1.29
C ARG A 88 12.30 -0.22 0.03
N LEU A 89 11.80 0.63 -0.87
CA LEU A 89 11.10 0.17 -2.07
C LEU A 89 11.99 -0.66 -2.99
N ASN A 90 11.51 -1.84 -3.38
CA ASN A 90 12.08 -2.61 -4.46
C ASN A 90 11.71 -1.96 -5.80
N LEU A 91 12.65 -1.19 -6.35
CA LEU A 91 12.44 -0.43 -7.58
C LEU A 91 12.06 -1.30 -8.78
N ARG A 92 12.59 -2.52 -8.89
CA ARG A 92 12.22 -3.45 -9.99
C ARG A 92 10.76 -3.89 -9.92
N ARG A 93 10.22 -4.14 -8.73
CA ARG A 93 8.80 -4.48 -8.55
C ARG A 93 7.92 -3.24 -8.69
N PHE A 94 8.35 -2.11 -8.12
CA PHE A 94 7.62 -0.86 -8.19
C PHE A 94 7.50 -0.34 -9.62
N GLN A 95 8.55 -0.46 -10.44
CA GLN A 95 8.56 -0.09 -11.86
C GLN A 95 7.43 -0.80 -12.64
N ARG A 96 7.13 -2.07 -12.32
CA ARG A 96 6.02 -2.79 -12.97
C ARG A 96 4.66 -2.14 -12.67
N ARG A 97 4.48 -1.55 -11.48
CA ARG A 97 3.27 -0.79 -11.13
C ARG A 97 3.20 0.52 -11.88
N LEU A 98 4.33 1.23 -11.99
CA LEU A 98 4.43 2.46 -12.80
C LEU A 98 4.13 2.20 -14.27
N LEU A 99 4.67 1.12 -14.86
CA LEU A 99 4.38 0.75 -16.24
C LEU A 99 2.90 0.40 -16.46
N ARG A 100 2.27 -0.29 -15.48
CA ARG A 100 0.82 -0.57 -15.53
C ARG A 100 0.01 0.72 -15.47
N ALA A 101 0.39 1.66 -14.61
CA ALA A 101 -0.26 2.97 -14.51
C ALA A 101 -0.12 3.75 -15.82
N TYR A 102 1.10 3.83 -16.36
CA TYR A 102 1.39 4.49 -17.63
C TYR A 102 0.55 3.93 -18.78
N ARG A 103 0.54 2.59 -18.96
CA ARG A 103 -0.26 1.94 -20.01
C ARG A 103 -1.76 2.24 -19.87
N TYR A 104 -2.28 2.24 -18.65
CA TYR A 104 -3.67 2.61 -18.39
C TYR A 104 -3.96 4.07 -18.78
N SER A 105 -3.09 5.00 -18.41
CA SER A 105 -3.23 6.41 -18.76
C SER A 105 -3.18 6.65 -20.27
N ILE A 106 -2.26 6.00 -20.99
CA ILE A 106 -2.18 6.11 -22.45
C ILE A 106 -3.43 5.53 -23.13
N ALA A 107 -3.90 4.36 -22.69
CA ALA A 107 -5.11 3.76 -23.24
C ALA A 107 -6.34 4.66 -23.03
N LYS A 108 -6.41 5.37 -21.90
CA LYS A 108 -7.52 6.27 -21.57
C LYS A 108 -7.50 7.59 -22.37
N LEU A 109 -6.32 8.05 -22.79
CA LEU A 109 -6.19 9.23 -23.65
C LEU A 109 -6.64 8.96 -25.09
N ASN A 110 -6.52 7.70 -25.54
CA ASN A 110 -6.87 7.27 -26.90
C ASN A 110 -8.29 6.70 -27.00
N SER A 111 -9.10 6.79 -25.93
CA SER A 111 -10.49 6.30 -25.84
C SER A 111 -11.46 7.45 -25.68
#